data_AF-A0A5M9RD94-F1
#
_entry.id   AF-A0A5M9RD94-F1
#
_cell.length_a   1.000
_cell.length_b   1.000
_cell.length_c   1.000
_cell.angle_alpha   90.00
_cell.angle_beta   90.00
_cell.angle_gamma   90.00
#
_symmetry.space_group_name_H-M   'P 1'
#
loop_
_entity.id
_entity.type
_entity.pdbx_description
1 polymer ?
#
loop_
_entity_poly.entity_id
_entity_poly.type
_entity_poly.pdbx_seq_one_letter_code
_entity_poly.pdbx_strand_id
1 'polypeptide(L)' 'MEPTEFEKWCAGELGYSPEYIMTQRKENIFGGTEYKHGEIGIRYRAYTAGVISMLPYQTPALPQPPEE' A
#
# COMPACT_ATOMS: atom_id res chain seq x y z
N MET A 1 -0.43 -17.97 3.28
CA MET A 1 -0.14 -16.52 3.41
C MET A 1 -1.41 -15.89 3.90
N GLU A 2 -1.35 -15.01 4.88
CA GLU A 2 -2.56 -14.32 5.38
C GLU A 2 -2.87 -13.10 4.51
N PRO A 3 -4.16 -12.76 4.28
CA PRO A 3 -4.54 -11.56 3.56
C PRO A 3 -4.13 -10.33 4.36
N THR A 4 -3.47 -9.40 3.68
CA THR A 4 -3.10 -8.08 4.22
C THR A 4 -4.34 -7.23 4.51
N GLU A 5 -4.20 -6.19 5.34
CA GLU A 5 -5.29 -5.25 5.62
C GLU A 5 -5.83 -4.59 4.35
N PHE A 6 -4.95 -4.27 3.39
CA PHE A 6 -5.35 -3.82 2.06
C PHE A 6 -6.22 -4.85 1.35
N GLU A 7 -5.84 -6.12 1.35
CA GLU A 7 -6.56 -7.19 0.64
C GLU A 7 -7.94 -7.43 1.25
N LYS A 8 -8.06 -7.36 2.57
CA LYS A 8 -9.37 -7.44 3.27
C LYS A 8 -10.26 -6.25 2.95
N TRP A 9 -9.72 -5.04 2.97
CA TRP A 9 -10.46 -3.82 2.61
C TRP A 9 -10.90 -3.84 1.15
N CYS A 10 -9.98 -4.14 0.23
CA CYS A 10 -10.24 -4.20 -1.21
C CYS A 10 -11.26 -5.29 -1.57
N ALA A 11 -11.22 -6.43 -0.87
CA ALA A 11 -12.22 -7.48 -0.97
C ALA A 11 -13.62 -6.99 -0.60
N GLY A 12 -13.76 -6.24 0.49
CA GLY A 12 -15.03 -5.62 0.90
C GLY A 12 -15.56 -4.61 -0.11
N GLU A 13 -14.68 -3.74 -0.63
CA GLU A 13 -15.04 -2.69 -1.60
C GLU A 13 -15.48 -3.26 -2.96
N LEU A 14 -14.84 -4.34 -3.41
CA LEU A 14 -15.11 -4.97 -4.71
C LEU A 14 -16.14 -6.11 -4.63
N GLY A 15 -16.52 -6.54 -3.42
CA GLY A 15 -17.39 -7.70 -3.22
C GLY A 15 -16.73 -9.05 -3.55
N TYR A 16 -15.39 -9.12 -3.48
CA TYR A 16 -14.63 -10.36 -3.69
C TYR A 16 -14.23 -10.99 -2.35
N SER A 17 -13.76 -12.24 -2.39
CA SER A 17 -13.08 -12.83 -1.23
C SER A 17 -11.65 -12.29 -1.10
N PRO A 18 -11.10 -12.15 0.12
CA PRO A 18 -9.70 -11.77 0.33
C PRO A 18 -8.73 -12.72 -0.39
N GLU A 19 -9.06 -14.01 -0.44
CA GLU A 19 -8.30 -15.04 -1.15
C GLU A 19 -8.22 -14.74 -2.66
N TYR A 20 -9.32 -14.28 -3.27
CA TYR A 20 -9.30 -13.88 -4.67
C TYR A 20 -8.36 -12.70 -4.90
N ILE A 21 -8.39 -11.68 -4.05
CA ILE A 21 -7.48 -10.53 -4.15
C ILE A 21 -6.01 -10.99 -4.04
N MET A 22 -5.73 -11.92 -3.13
CA MET A 22 -4.39 -12.51 -2.99
C MET A 22 -3.92 -13.26 -4.25
N THR A 23 -4.81 -13.96 -4.97
CA THR A 23 -4.42 -14.62 -6.24
C THR A 23 -4.00 -13.62 -7.33
N GLN A 24 -4.45 -12.38 -7.22
CA GLN A 24 -4.09 -11.30 -8.13
C GLN A 24 -2.74 -10.67 -7.77
N ARG A 25 -2.19 -10.96 -6.59
CA ARG A 25 -0.88 -10.46 -6.16
C ARG A 25 0.22 -10.96 -7.09
N LYS A 26 1.12 -10.06 -7.45
CA LYS A 26 2.27 -10.29 -8.31
C LYS A 26 3.47 -9.51 -7.76
N GLU A 27 4.65 -10.10 -7.82
CA GLU A 27 5.89 -9.35 -7.59
C GLU A 27 6.35 -8.66 -8.87
N ASN A 28 6.68 -7.38 -8.74
CA ASN A 28 7.31 -6.62 -9.81
C ASN A 28 8.83 -6.87 -9.81
N ILE A 29 9.50 -6.57 -10.92
CA ILE A 29 10.96 -6.70 -11.11
C ILE A 29 11.80 -5.92 -10.07
N PHE A 30 11.21 -4.94 -9.40
CA PHE A 30 11.85 -4.18 -8.31
C PHE A 30 11.60 -4.77 -6.91
N GLY A 31 11.03 -5.97 -6.79
CA GLY A 31 10.65 -6.58 -5.52
C GLY A 31 9.41 -5.94 -4.85
N GLY A 32 8.71 -5.06 -5.57
CA GLY A 32 7.47 -4.44 -5.10
C GLY A 32 6.26 -5.35 -5.29
N THR A 33 5.24 -5.19 -4.44
CA THR A 33 3.95 -5.86 -4.64
C THR A 33 3.12 -5.08 -5.67
N GLU A 34 2.58 -5.79 -6.66
CA GLU A 34 1.66 -5.28 -7.66
C GLU A 34 0.47 -6.24 -7.79
N TYR A 35 -0.64 -5.79 -8.37
CA TYR A 35 -1.80 -6.62 -8.63
C TYR A 35 -2.09 -6.71 -10.12
N LYS A 36 -2.37 -7.92 -10.61
CA LYS A 36 -2.69 -8.20 -12.02
C LYS A 36 -3.97 -7.50 -12.48
N HIS A 37 -4.96 -7.45 -11.60
CA HIS A 37 -6.24 -6.80 -11.89
C HIS A 37 -6.06 -5.28 -11.78
N GLY A 38 -6.28 -4.55 -12.87
CA GLY A 38 -6.00 -3.11 -12.96
C GLY A 38 -6.70 -2.30 -11.85
N GLU A 39 -7.97 -2.59 -11.58
CA GLU A 39 -8.73 -1.95 -10.49
C GLU A 39 -8.16 -2.18 -9.08
N ILE A 40 -7.63 -3.38 -8.81
CA ILE A 40 -6.98 -3.69 -7.53
C ILE A 40 -5.64 -2.95 -7.47
N GLY A 41 -4.89 -2.92 -8.57
CA GLY A 41 -3.63 -2.21 -8.68
C GLY A 41 -3.77 -0.69 -8.45
N ILE A 42 -4.81 -0.05 -9.00
CA ILE A 42 -5.08 1.37 -8.78
C ILE A 42 -5.38 1.63 -7.30
N ARG A 43 -6.27 0.84 -6.69
CA ARG A 43 -6.61 0.93 -5.28
C ARG A 43 -5.40 0.68 -4.37
N TYR A 44 -4.55 -0.28 -4.71
CA TYR A 44 -3.33 -0.57 -3.96
C TYR A 44 -2.35 0.61 -3.98
N ARG A 45 -2.16 1.24 -5.14
CA ARG A 45 -1.30 2.44 -5.26
C ARG A 45 -1.87 3.61 -4.47
N ALA A 46 -3.18 3.84 -4.55
CA ALA A 46 -3.85 4.89 -3.77
C ALA A 46 -3.76 4.64 -2.26
N TYR A 47 -4.01 3.39 -1.82
CA TYR A 47 -3.85 2.96 -0.43
C TYR A 47 -2.42 3.17 0.05
N THR A 48 -1.43 2.73 -0.73
CA THR A 48 -0.01 2.88 -0.38
C THR A 48 0.40 4.34 -0.34
N ALA A 49 -0.03 5.18 -1.29
CA ALA A 49 0.21 6.62 -1.27
C ALA A 49 -0.45 7.29 -0.06
N GLY A 50 -1.66 6.87 0.31
CA GLY A 50 -2.36 7.34 1.52
C GLY A 50 -1.63 6.94 2.80
N VAL A 51 -1.19 5.69 2.92
CA VAL A 51 -0.41 5.20 4.06
C VAL A 51 0.94 5.91 4.15
N ILE A 52 1.63 6.12 3.02
CA ILE A 52 2.88 6.89 2.96
C ILE A 52 2.64 8.35 3.36
N SER A 53 1.52 8.94 2.96
CA SER A 53 1.16 10.31 3.35
C SER A 53 0.70 10.43 4.80
N MET A 54 0.19 9.34 5.40
CA MET A 54 -0.20 9.27 6.81
C MET A 54 0.97 8.88 7.72
N LEU A 55 2.10 8.41 7.18
CA LEU A 55 3.35 8.33 7.92
C LEU A 55 3.77 9.77 8.25
N PRO A 56 3.68 10.21 9.51
CA PRO A 56 4.12 11.56 9.86
C PRO A 56 5.61 11.63 9.59
N TYR A 57 6.03 12.48 8.67
CA TYR A 57 7.33 13.14 8.70
C TYR A 57 8.49 12.26 9.20
N GLN A 58 8.77 11.15 8.52
CA GLN A 58 10.07 10.48 8.68
C GLN A 58 11.11 11.17 7.79
N THR A 59 11.09 12.50 7.78
CA THR A 59 12.27 13.30 7.43
C THR A 59 13.12 13.30 8.69
N PRO A 60 14.38 12.83 8.69
CA PRO A 60 15.26 13.09 9.82
C PRO A 60 15.28 14.60 9.99
N ALA A 61 14.85 15.10 11.16
CA ALA A 61 14.89 16.52 11.45
C ALA A 61 16.31 17.02 11.13
N LEU A 62 16.44 17.91 10.14
CA LEU A 62 17.67 18.66 9.97
C LEU A 62 17.93 19.36 11.32
N PRO A 63 19.14 19.27 11.88
CA PRO A 63 19.44 19.95 13.14
C PRO A 63 19.15 21.44 12.95
N GLN A 64 18.26 21.97 13.79
CA GLN A 64 17.94 23.39 13.83
C GLN A 64 19.26 24.15 14.09
N PRO A 65 19.62 25.20 13.31
CA PRO A 65 20.76 26.03 13.66
C PRO A 65 20.52 26.65 15.05
N PRO A 66 21.55 26.79 15.90
CA PRO A 66 21.38 27.35 17.23
C PRO A 66 20.82 28.77 17.11
N GLU A 67 19.70 29.02 17.78
CA GLU A 67 19.25 30.39 18.02
C GLU A 67 20.28 31.09 18.92
N GLU A 68 20.71 32.29 18.48
CA GLU A 68 21.76 33.12 19.10
C GLU A 68 21.47 33.51 20.55
#